data_AF-A0A0W8FKC2-F1
#
_entry.id   AF-A0A0W8FKC2-F1
#
_cell.length_a   1.000
_cell.length_b   1.000
_cell.length_c   1.000
_cell.angle_alpha   90.00
_cell.angle_beta   90.00
_cell.angle_gamma   90.00
#
_symmetry.space_group_name_H-M   'P 1'
#
loop_
_entity.id
_entity.type
_entity.pdbx_description
1 polymer ?
#
loop_
_entity_poly.entity_id
_entity_poly.type
_entity_poly.pdbx_seq_one_letter_code
_entity_poly.pdbx_strand_id
1 'polypeptide(L)' 'MGTITLSIDDQTERAFRRLAEKILGKRKGALGEAATEAMNLWIREKTQEAIARDALDQADKAYHLGEKRYASRKDLYDR' A
#
# COMPACT_ATOMS: atom_id res chain seq x y z
N MET A 1 -19.05 14.14 -2.26
CA MET A 1 -18.99 12.81 -1.61
C MET A 1 -19.56 11.81 -2.60
N GLY A 2 -18.74 10.88 -3.09
CA GLY A 2 -19.20 9.81 -3.97
C GLY A 2 -19.82 8.69 -3.13
N THR A 3 -20.87 8.04 -3.63
CA THR A 3 -21.49 6.87 -2.97
C THR A 3 -21.20 5.65 -3.81
N ILE A 4 -20.68 4.61 -3.18
CA ILE A 4 -20.50 3.29 -3.78
C ILE A 4 -21.32 2.29 -2.99
N THR A 5 -21.99 1.38 -3.70
CA THR A 5 -22.69 0.24 -3.09
C THR A 5 -21.89 -1.01 -3.39
N LEU A 6 -21.49 -1.71 -2.34
CA LEU A 6 -20.62 -2.88 -2.42
C LEU A 6 -21.27 -4.02 -1.66
N SER A 7 -21.13 -5.24 -2.18
CA SER A 7 -21.45 -6.46 -1.42
C SER A 7 -20.15 -7.01 -0.84
N ILE A 8 -20.13 -7.21 0.47
CA ILE A 8 -18.97 -7.71 1.23
C ILE A 8 -19.49 -8.92 2.01
N ASP A 9 -18.64 -9.91 2.23
CA ASP A 9 -19.03 -11.04 3.07
C ASP A 9 -19.35 -10.59 4.52
N ASP A 10 -20.32 -11.26 5.13
CA ASP A 10 -20.86 -10.88 6.43
C ASP A 10 -19.81 -10.93 7.55
N GLN A 11 -18.78 -11.77 7.43
CA GLN A 11 -17.76 -11.88 8.46
C GLN A 11 -16.84 -10.65 8.42
N THR A 12 -16.39 -10.26 7.22
CA THR A 12 -15.57 -9.08 7.00
C THR A 12 -16.33 -7.81 7.38
N GLU A 13 -17.60 -7.66 6.98
CA GLU A 13 -18.41 -6.48 7.34
C GLU A 13 -18.53 -6.33 8.86
N ARG A 14 -18.85 -7.42 9.56
CA ARG A 14 -19.01 -7.40 11.02
C ARG A 14 -17.69 -7.10 11.74
N ALA A 15 -16.60 -7.70 11.27
CA ALA A 15 -15.26 -7.44 11.83
C ALA A 15 -14.86 -5.97 11.63
N PHE A 16 -15.05 -5.45 10.43
CA PHE A 16 -14.74 -4.07 10.08
C PHE A 16 -15.58 -3.08 10.91
N ARG A 17 -16.89 -3.30 11.01
CA ARG A 17 -17.78 -2.46 11.82
C ARG A 17 -17.37 -2.42 13.28
N ARG A 18 -17.08 -3.57 13.90
CA ARG A 18 -16.63 -3.63 15.31
C ARG A 18 -15.32 -2.90 15.52
N LEU A 19 -14.38 -3.01 14.57
CA LEU A 19 -13.10 -2.31 14.63
C LEU A 19 -13.30 -0.79 14.53
N ALA A 20 -14.10 -0.34 13.56
CA ALA A 20 -14.43 1.07 13.40
C ALA A 20 -15.09 1.66 14.66
N GLU A 21 -16.04 0.93 15.25
CA GLU A 21 -16.67 1.34 16.52
C GLU A 21 -15.68 1.41 17.69
N LYS A 22 -14.69 0.50 17.74
CA LYS A 22 -13.67 0.49 18.80
C LYS A 22 -12.71 1.68 18.68
N ILE A 23 -12.33 2.07 17.47
CA ILE A 23 -11.33 3.11 17.22
C ILE A 23 -11.96 4.50 17.21
N LEU A 24 -13.06 4.68 16.47
CA LEU A 24 -13.67 5.99 16.22
C LEU A 24 -14.89 6.27 17.11
N GLY A 25 -15.33 5.27 17.89
CA GLY A 25 -16.55 5.33 18.69
C GLY A 25 -17.82 5.12 17.87
N LYS A 26 -18.95 5.05 18.57
CA LYS A 26 -20.29 4.94 17.95
C LYS A 26 -20.84 6.32 17.63
N ARG A 27 -20.46 6.86 16.46
CA ARG A 27 -21.02 8.11 15.93
C ARG A 27 -21.43 7.98 14.47
N LYS A 28 -22.40 8.82 14.06
CA LYS A 28 -22.80 8.93 12.65
C LYS A 28 -21.58 9.29 11.82
N GLY A 29 -21.35 8.53 10.74
CA GLY A 29 -20.22 8.73 9.83
C GLY A 29 -18.95 7.95 10.15
N ALA A 30 -18.82 7.34 11.34
CA ALA A 30 -17.61 6.58 11.72
C ALA A 30 -17.27 5.45 10.73
N LEU A 31 -18.28 4.73 10.24
CA LEU A 31 -18.07 3.65 9.26
C LEU A 31 -17.60 4.19 7.91
N GLY A 32 -18.14 5.33 7.46
CA GLY A 32 -17.74 5.96 6.20
C GLY A 32 -16.32 6.54 6.27
N GLU A 33 -15.96 7.10 7.43
CA GLU A 33 -14.61 7.59 7.72
C GLU A 33 -13.59 6.45 7.72
N ALA A 34 -13.87 5.36 8.45
CA ALA A 34 -13.04 4.15 8.44
C ALA A 34 -12.93 3.55 7.03
N ALA A 35 -14.02 3.52 6.26
CA ALA A 35 -14.00 2.99 4.89
C ALA A 35 -13.13 3.84 3.97
N THR A 36 -13.20 5.16 4.12
CA THR A 36 -12.36 6.11 3.37
C THR A 36 -10.89 5.92 3.72
N GLU A 37 -10.58 5.78 5.00
CA GLU A 37 -9.21 5.51 5.47
C GLU A 37 -8.67 4.19 4.91
N ALA A 38 -9.45 3.12 4.97
CA ALA A 38 -9.07 1.81 4.44
C ALA A 38 -8.81 1.86 2.93
N MET A 39 -9.65 2.56 2.17
CA MET A 39 -9.45 2.75 0.72
C MET A 39 -8.18 3.53 0.42
N ASN A 40 -7.90 4.60 1.17
CA ASN A 40 -6.68 5.39 1.00
C ASN A 40 -5.42 4.57 1.27
N LEU A 41 -5.43 3.74 2.32
CA LEU A 41 -4.34 2.83 2.64
C LEU A 41 -4.11 1.83 1.51
N TRP A 42 -5.18 1.20 1.02
CA TRP A 42 -5.10 0.25 -0.09
C TRP A 42 -4.55 0.89 -1.37
N ILE A 43 -5.06 2.06 -1.75
CA ILE A 43 -4.57 2.81 -2.93
C ILE A 43 -3.08 3.09 -2.80
N ARG A 44 -2.65 3.57 -1.63
CA ARG A 44 -1.24 3.86 -1.37
C ARG A 44 -0.38 2.62 -1.50
N GLU A 45 -0.79 1.52 -0.86
CA GLU A 45 -0.05 0.26 -0.90
C GLU A 45 0.09 -0.27 -2.33
N LYS A 46 -1.01 -0.32 -3.09
CA LYS A 46 -0.98 -0.81 -4.48
C LYS A 46 -0.23 0.11 -5.43
N THR A 47 -0.24 1.42 -5.19
CA THR A 47 0.60 2.35 -5.95
C THR A 47 2.09 2.11 -5.69
N GLN A 48 2.48 1.90 -4.43
CA GLN A 48 3.87 1.62 -4.09
C GLN A 48 4.34 0.26 -4.61
N GLU A 49 3.48 -0.76 -4.54
CA GLU A 49 3.74 -2.08 -5.12
C GLU A 49 4.01 -2.00 -6.63
N ALA A 50 3.20 -1.23 -7.35
CA ALA A 50 3.40 -1.00 -8.79
C ALA A 50 4.73 -0.30 -9.09
N ILE A 51 5.05 0.79 -8.37
CA ILE A 51 6.31 1.52 -8.53
C ILE A 51 7.52 0.60 -8.25
N ALA A 52 7.45 -0.20 -7.19
CA ALA A 52 8.52 -1.13 -6.84
C ALA A 52 8.71 -2.19 -7.92
N ARG A 53 7.62 -2.73 -8.48
CA ARG A 53 7.69 -3.70 -9.57
C ARG A 53 8.27 -3.08 -10.84
N ASP A 54 7.83 -1.88 -11.21
CA ASP A 54 8.36 -1.17 -12.38
C ASP A 54 9.86 -0.85 -12.22
N ALA A 55 10.30 -0.48 -11.01
CA ALA A 55 11.71 -0.23 -10.72
C ALA A 55 12.55 -1.52 -10.82
N LEU A 56 12.02 -2.65 -10.35
CA LEU A 56 12.67 -3.95 -10.49
C LEU A 56 12.75 -4.36 -11.97
N ASP A 57 11.67 -4.22 -12.72
CA ASP A 57 11.64 -4.51 -14.16
C ASP A 57 12.60 -3.60 -14.94
N GLN A 58 12.73 -2.33 -14.54
CA GLN A 58 13.71 -1.42 -15.13
C GLN A 58 15.14 -1.82 -14.77
N ALA A 59 15.40 -2.23 -13.53
CA ALA A 59 16.71 -2.74 -13.13
C ALA A 59 17.08 -4.02 -13.89
N ASP A 60 16.10 -4.91 -14.09
CA ASP A 60 16.25 -6.15 -14.85
C ASP A 60 16.51 -5.89 -16.34
N LYS A 61 15.76 -4.94 -16.95
CA LYS A 61 16.02 -4.50 -18.34
C LYS A 61 17.32 -3.72 -18.48
N ALA A 62 17.73 -3.01 -17.43
CA ALA A 62 18.99 -2.30 -17.35
C ALA A 62 20.18 -3.22 -17.02
N TYR A 63 20.08 -4.55 -17.23
CA TYR A 63 21.22 -5.50 -17.27
C TYR A 63 22.25 -5.21 -18.39
N HIS A 64 22.50 -3.93 -18.67
CA HIS A 64 23.78 -3.38 -19.08
C HIS A 64 24.38 -2.47 -17.99
N LEU A 65 24.04 -2.69 -16.72
CA LEU A 65 24.86 -2.30 -15.58
C LEU A 65 26.12 -3.18 -15.59
N GLY A 66 26.99 -3.00 -16.60
CA GLY A 66 28.17 -3.83 -16.84
C GLY A 66 28.98 -4.09 -15.58
N GLU A 67 29.66 -5.24 -15.51
CA GLU A 67 30.30 -5.84 -14.33
C GLU A 67 30.68 -4.85 -13.20
N LYS A 68 29.72 -4.41 -12.40
CA LYS A 68 29.99 -3.62 -11.21
C LYS A 68 30.38 -4.55 -10.08
N ARG A 69 31.61 -5.05 -10.17
CA ARG A 69 32.28 -5.85 -9.13
C ARG A 69 32.77 -4.91 -8.03
N TYR A 70 31.87 -4.45 -7.17
CA TYR A 70 32.29 -3.85 -5.91
C TYR A 70 32.64 -4.99 -4.94
N ALA A 71 33.92 -5.13 -4.61
CA ALA A 71 34.39 -6.18 -3.73
C ALA A 71 34.17 -5.83 -2.25
N SER A 72 34.05 -4.54 -1.92
CA SER A 72 33.84 -4.07 -0.56
C SER A 72 32.90 -2.86 -0.49
N ARG A 73 32.25 -2.66 0.66
CA ARG A 73 31.33 -1.54 0.93
C ARG A 73 32.00 -0.16 0.78
N LYS A 74 33.33 -0.09 0.94
CA LYS A 74 34.10 1.14 0.79
C LYS A 74 34.12 1.64 -0.66
N ASP A 75 34.13 0.71 -1.62
CA ASP A 75 34.18 1.00 -3.05
C ASP A 75 32.91 1.68 -3.58
N LEU A 76 31.82 1.66 -2.80
CA LEU A 76 30.53 2.27 -3.16
C LEU A 76 30.46 3.76 -2.83
N TYR A 77 31.22 4.24 -1.84
CA TYR A 77 31.09 5.57 -1.26
C TYR A 77 32.26 6.51 -1.54
N ASP A 78 33.40 6.00 -2.01
CA ASP A 78 34.55 6.82 -2.40
C ASP A 78 34.31 7.38 -3.83
N ARG A 79 33.72 8.57 -3.90
CA ARG A 79 33.75 9.47 -5.06
C ARG A 79 34.58 10.71 -4.73
#